data_AF-A0A1A9W6H2-F1
#
_entry.id   AF-A0A1A9W6H2-F1
#
_cell.length_a   1.000
_cell.length_b   1.000
_cell.length_c   1.000
_cell.angle_alpha   90.00
_cell.angle_beta   90.00
_cell.angle_gamma   90.00
#
_symmetry.space_group_name_H-M   'P 1'
#
loop_
_entity.id
_entity.type
_entity.pdbx_description
1 polymer ?
#
loop_
_entity_poly.entity_id
_entity_poly.type
_entity_poly.pdbx_seq_one_letter_code
_entity_poly.pdbx_strand_id
1 'polypeptide(L)'
;MLLYKVLQKLLRAELLSLRRKGALKIGGALVVGNGSSTGFGVSAQHYDSSSIVHHQQQQQQQQQPHYYHNQQHYHQQEQYQHQQQQQQQQQQYQVEHNNHKRTAHPAPYESNRHCARCNIELGRITNRGAPCRVCKLRVCKACREFTTRTTDWVCVVCHKQM
;
A
#
# COMPACT_ATOMS: atom_id res chain seq x y z
N MET A 1 13.26 13.14 -0.48
CA MET A 1 14.02 12.48 -1.57
C MET A 1 15.23 11.65 -1.11
N LEU A 2 15.84 11.91 0.06
CA LEU A 2 16.99 11.10 0.54
C LEU A 2 16.63 9.68 0.99
N LEU A 3 15.42 9.46 1.52
CA LEU A 3 14.96 8.14 1.98
C LEU A 3 14.76 7.12 0.84
N TYR A 4 14.37 7.56 -0.36
CA TYR A 4 14.17 6.68 -1.51
C TYR A 4 15.48 6.10 -2.05
N LYS A 5 16.58 6.86 -1.98
CA LYS A 5 17.89 6.39 -2.44
C LYS A 5 18.51 5.34 -1.51
N VAL A 6 18.15 5.36 -0.22
CA VAL A 6 18.62 4.36 0.76
C VAL A 6 17.88 3.04 0.59
N LEU A 7 16.55 3.07 0.39
CA LEU A 7 15.76 1.86 0.15
C LEU A 7 16.14 1.15 -1.16
N GLN A 8 16.49 1.91 -2.21
CA GLN A 8 16.85 1.33 -3.51
C GLN A 8 18.22 0.61 -3.50
N LYS A 9 19.12 0.95 -2.57
CA LYS A 9 20.39 0.23 -2.39
C LYS A 9 20.21 -1.09 -1.65
N LEU A 10 19.25 -1.18 -0.71
CA LEU A 10 18.97 -2.41 0.03
C LEU A 10 18.26 -3.46 -0.83
N LEU A 11 17.37 -3.06 -1.74
CA LEU A 11 16.66 -3.97 -2.63
C LEU A 11 17.56 -4.65 -3.69
N ARG A 12 18.71 -4.04 -4.04
CA ARG A 12 19.68 -4.63 -4.99
C ARG A 12 20.58 -5.70 -4.38
N ALA A 13 20.74 -5.73 -3.05
CA ALA A 13 21.60 -6.71 -2.38
C ALA A 13 20.94 -8.11 -2.30
N GLU A 14 19.60 -8.17 -2.20
CA GLU A 14 18.88 -9.44 -2.15
C GLU A 14 18.81 -10.16 -3.51
N LEU A 15 18.71 -9.43 -4.62
CA LEU A 15 18.63 -10.01 -5.97
C LEU A 15 19.93 -10.70 -6.44
N LEU A 16 21.06 -10.49 -5.76
CA LEU A 16 22.33 -11.17 -6.06
C LEU A 16 22.52 -12.47 -5.27
N SER A 17 21.73 -12.73 -4.21
CA SER A 17 21.86 -13.95 -3.40
C SER A 17 21.09 -15.15 -3.99
N LEU A 18 20.00 -14.89 -4.73
CA LEU A 18 19.18 -15.95 -5.31
C LEU A 18 19.71 -16.54 -6.63
N ARG A 19 20.76 -15.96 -7.24
CA ARG A 19 21.35 -16.50 -8.48
C ARG A 19 22.36 -17.64 -8.25
N ARG A 20 22.71 -17.99 -7.00
CA ARG A 20 23.73 -19.02 -6.71
C ARG A 20 23.21 -20.43 -6.44
N LYS A 21 21.90 -20.66 -6.39
CA LYS A 21 21.36 -22.01 -6.13
C LYS A 21 20.62 -22.63 -7.32
N GLY A 22 20.88 -22.12 -8.53
CA GLY A 22 20.44 -22.74 -9.78
C GLY A 22 21.66 -23.17 -10.59
N ALA A 23 22.25 -24.32 -10.29
CA ALA A 23 23.18 -25.01 -11.18
C ALA A 23 23.43 -26.45 -10.71
N LEU A 24 22.79 -27.42 -11.37
CA LEU A 24 23.43 -28.52 -12.12
C LEU A 24 22.29 -29.38 -12.69
N LYS A 25 21.90 -29.21 -13.97
CA LYS A 25 22.48 -29.80 -15.19
C LYS A 25 22.45 -31.33 -15.23
N ILE A 26 21.63 -31.81 -16.17
CA ILE A 26 21.96 -32.79 -17.24
C ILE A 26 22.29 -34.19 -16.70
N GLY A 27 21.40 -35.17 -16.79
CA GLY A 27 21.01 -35.77 -18.07
C GLY A 27 22.15 -36.63 -18.61
N GLY A 28 21.98 -37.95 -18.64
CA GLY A 28 22.85 -38.82 -19.44
C GLY A 28 23.69 -39.80 -18.65
N ALA A 29 23.15 -41.03 -18.61
CA ALA A 29 23.83 -42.30 -18.65
C ALA A 29 25.37 -42.30 -18.76
N LEU A 30 26.03 -43.02 -17.85
CA LEU A 30 27.15 -43.90 -18.17
C LEU A 30 27.08 -45.13 -17.27
N VAL A 31 26.55 -46.22 -17.83
CA VAL A 31 26.97 -47.56 -17.46
C VAL A 31 28.38 -47.73 -18.01
N VAL A 32 29.37 -47.75 -17.12
CA VAL A 32 30.68 -48.37 -17.37
C VAL A 32 31.05 -49.11 -16.10
N GLY A 33 30.91 -50.42 -16.15
CA GLY A 33 31.45 -51.33 -15.15
C GLY A 33 32.96 -51.50 -15.30
N ASN A 34 33.58 -51.99 -14.23
CA ASN A 34 34.70 -52.96 -14.16
C ASN A 34 35.23 -52.91 -12.72
N GLY A 35 35.04 -53.95 -11.92
CA GLY A 35 36.03 -55.02 -11.71
C GLY A 35 36.85 -54.67 -10.45
N SER A 36 37.01 -55.49 -9.41
CA SER A 36 37.29 -56.92 -9.42
C SER A 36 37.04 -57.56 -8.05
N SER A 37 36.49 -58.78 -8.09
CA SER A 37 36.74 -59.95 -7.23
C SER A 37 37.07 -59.75 -5.74
N THR A 38 36.25 -60.31 -4.86
CA THR A 38 36.47 -61.68 -4.34
C THR A 38 35.33 -62.12 -3.44
N GLY A 39 34.74 -63.26 -3.79
CA GLY A 39 34.33 -64.27 -2.81
C GLY A 39 32.94 -64.14 -2.19
N PHE A 40 32.26 -65.29 -2.25
CA PHE A 40 31.17 -65.74 -1.39
C PHE A 40 29.75 -65.48 -1.90
N GLY A 41 29.07 -66.61 -2.13
CA GLY A 41 27.77 -66.71 -2.76
C GLY A 41 26.68 -65.99 -1.98
N VAL A 42 25.93 -65.17 -2.72
CA VAL A 42 24.61 -64.73 -2.32
C VAL A 42 23.61 -65.31 -3.31
N SER A 43 22.76 -66.18 -2.78
CA SER A 43 21.61 -66.75 -3.46
C SER A 43 20.77 -65.65 -4.08
N ALA A 44 20.53 -65.74 -5.39
CA ALA A 44 19.63 -64.85 -6.09
C ALA A 44 18.23 -64.94 -5.47
N GLN A 45 17.87 -63.95 -4.66
CA GLN A 45 16.49 -63.78 -4.22
C GLN A 45 15.67 -63.37 -5.44
N HIS A 46 14.86 -64.31 -5.92
CA HIS A 46 13.77 -64.07 -6.85
C HIS A 46 12.77 -63.16 -6.12
N TYR A 47 12.91 -61.84 -6.27
CA TYR A 47 11.93 -60.90 -5.74
C TYR A 47 10.69 -60.96 -6.64
N ASP A 48 9.56 -61.33 -6.06
CA ASP A 48 8.27 -61.36 -6.76
C ASP A 48 7.86 -59.92 -7.09
N SER A 49 8.10 -59.49 -8.33
CA SER A 49 7.71 -58.17 -8.86
C SER A 49 6.22 -57.83 -8.62
N SER A 50 5.35 -58.84 -8.47
CA SER A 50 3.92 -58.63 -8.23
C SER A 50 3.63 -57.97 -6.89
N SER A 51 4.43 -58.29 -5.86
CA SER A 51 4.28 -57.75 -4.50
C SER A 51 4.69 -56.28 -4.40
N ILE A 52 5.73 -55.86 -5.14
CA ILE A 52 6.19 -54.47 -5.22
C ILE A 52 5.15 -53.60 -5.93
N VAL A 53 4.59 -54.08 -7.05
CA VAL A 53 3.56 -53.35 -7.80
C VAL A 53 2.29 -53.19 -6.96
N HIS A 54 1.86 -54.24 -6.25
CA HIS A 54 0.71 -54.16 -5.34
C HIS A 54 0.92 -53.17 -4.20
N HIS A 55 2.10 -53.19 -3.58
CA HIS A 55 2.42 -52.27 -2.48
C HIS A 55 2.52 -50.80 -2.98
N GLN A 56 3.08 -50.59 -4.17
CA GLN A 56 3.18 -49.27 -4.81
C GLN A 56 1.80 -48.73 -5.22
N GLN A 57 0.91 -49.60 -5.71
CA GLN A 57 -0.46 -49.21 -6.07
C GLN A 57 -1.32 -48.89 -4.83
N GLN A 58 -1.09 -49.59 -3.72
CA GLN A 58 -1.77 -49.32 -2.44
C GLN A 58 -1.29 -47.99 -1.82
N GLN A 59 0.00 -47.65 -1.94
CA GLN A 59 0.53 -46.35 -1.52
C GLN A 59 -0.04 -45.19 -2.36
N GLN A 60 -0.21 -45.37 -3.67
CA GLN A 60 -0.84 -44.35 -4.52
C GLN A 60 -2.31 -44.09 -4.16
N GLN A 61 -3.07 -45.13 -3.78
CA GLN A 61 -4.47 -44.97 -3.36
C GLN A 61 -4.61 -44.21 -2.04
N GLN A 62 -3.66 -44.36 -1.10
CA GLN A 62 -3.66 -43.59 0.16
C GLN A 62 -3.25 -42.12 -0.02
N GLN A 63 -2.46 -41.80 -1.05
CA GLN A 63 -1.99 -40.43 -1.31
C GLN A 63 -3.04 -39.55 -2.03
N GLN A 64 -3.98 -40.15 -2.78
CA GLN A 64 -5.05 -39.42 -3.48
C GLN A 64 -5.86 -38.46 -2.59
N PRO A 65 -6.42 -38.86 -1.44
CA PRO A 65 -7.23 -37.96 -0.61
C PRO A 65 -6.44 -36.77 -0.04
N HIS A 66 -5.15 -36.97 0.29
CA HIS A 66 -4.28 -35.89 0.73
C HIS A 66 -4.00 -34.88 -0.39
N TYR A 67 -3.85 -35.33 -1.63
CA TYR A 67 -3.67 -34.46 -2.79
C TYR A 67 -4.90 -33.56 -3.01
N TYR A 68 -6.11 -34.13 -3.01
CA TYR A 68 -7.35 -33.35 -3.17
C TYR A 68 -7.59 -32.37 -2.02
N HIS A 69 -7.31 -32.78 -0.78
CA HIS A 69 -7.44 -31.90 0.38
C HIS A 69 -6.47 -30.71 0.32
N ASN A 70 -5.20 -30.98 -0.01
CA ASN A 70 -4.18 -29.94 -0.14
C ASN A 70 -4.51 -28.97 -1.29
N GLN A 71 -5.00 -29.50 -2.41
CA GLN A 71 -5.46 -28.71 -3.54
C GLN A 71 -6.65 -27.81 -3.18
N GLN A 72 -7.64 -28.30 -2.42
CA GLN A 72 -8.74 -27.46 -1.91
C GLN A 72 -8.23 -26.37 -0.97
N HIS A 73 -7.24 -26.68 -0.14
CA HIS A 73 -6.64 -25.72 0.79
C HIS A 73 -5.97 -24.54 0.07
N TYR A 74 -5.27 -24.78 -1.04
CA TYR A 74 -4.71 -23.71 -1.86
C TYR A 74 -5.80 -22.82 -2.48
N HIS A 75 -6.82 -23.41 -3.09
CA HIS A 75 -7.91 -22.64 -3.68
C HIS A 75 -8.64 -21.79 -2.64
N GLN A 76 -8.86 -22.33 -1.44
CA GLN A 76 -9.45 -21.58 -0.34
C GLN A 76 -8.57 -20.40 0.06
N GLN A 77 -7.25 -20.60 0.17
CA GLN A 77 -6.30 -19.54 0.51
C GLN A 77 -6.25 -18.43 -0.56
N GLU A 78 -6.28 -18.79 -1.83
CA GLU A 78 -6.33 -17.83 -2.95
C GLU A 78 -7.62 -17.01 -2.94
N GLN A 79 -8.76 -17.63 -2.61
CA GLN A 79 -10.04 -16.92 -2.46
C GLN A 79 -9.98 -15.89 -1.32
N TYR A 80 -9.42 -16.27 -0.16
CA TYR A 80 -9.24 -15.34 0.96
C TYR A 80 -8.33 -14.17 0.60
N GLN A 81 -7.23 -14.41 -0.12
CA GLN A 81 -6.34 -13.34 -0.58
C GLN A 81 -7.03 -12.40 -1.58
N HIS A 82 -7.76 -12.93 -2.56
CA HIS A 82 -8.52 -12.10 -3.51
C HIS A 82 -9.57 -11.24 -2.80
N GLN A 83 -10.28 -11.79 -1.82
CA GLN A 83 -11.28 -11.05 -1.07
C GLN A 83 -10.66 -9.92 -0.24
N GLN A 84 -9.51 -10.15 0.42
CA GLN A 84 -8.80 -9.09 1.14
C GLN A 84 -8.29 -7.99 0.19
N GLN A 85 -7.76 -8.37 -0.98
CA GLN A 85 -7.25 -7.40 -1.94
C GLN A 85 -8.37 -6.52 -2.52
N GLN A 86 -9.54 -7.10 -2.81
CA GLN A 86 -10.72 -6.34 -3.24
C GLN A 86 -11.20 -5.35 -2.18
N GLN A 87 -11.23 -5.77 -0.90
CA GLN A 87 -11.59 -4.86 0.20
C GLN A 87 -10.61 -3.70 0.34
N GLN A 88 -9.30 -3.95 0.24
CA GLN A 88 -8.29 -2.88 0.27
C GLN A 88 -8.43 -1.92 -0.90
N GLN A 89 -8.71 -2.44 -2.10
CA GLN A 89 -8.88 -1.62 -3.29
C GLN A 89 -10.12 -0.73 -3.20
N GLN A 90 -11.23 -1.24 -2.66
CA GLN A 90 -12.43 -0.45 -2.40
C GLN A 90 -12.19 0.64 -1.35
N GLN A 91 -11.46 0.34 -0.26
CA GLN A 91 -11.10 1.33 0.74
C GLN A 91 -10.22 2.44 0.15
N GLN A 92 -9.21 2.08 -0.65
CA GLN A 92 -8.37 3.07 -1.34
C GLN A 92 -9.19 3.97 -2.27
N TYR A 93 -10.10 3.39 -3.07
CA TYR A 93 -10.98 4.17 -3.94
C TYR A 93 -11.86 5.15 -3.15
N GLN A 94 -12.42 4.72 -2.02
CA GLN A 94 -13.21 5.58 -1.15
C GLN A 94 -12.38 6.72 -0.52
N VAL A 95 -11.15 6.43 -0.07
CA VAL A 95 -10.24 7.44 0.48
C VAL A 95 -9.86 8.45 -0.59
N GLU A 96 -9.54 8.00 -1.79
CA GLU A 96 -9.19 8.86 -2.92
C GLU A 96 -10.36 9.75 -3.32
N HIS A 97 -11.58 9.18 -3.44
CA HIS A 97 -12.79 9.96 -3.73
C HIS A 97 -13.09 11.00 -2.63
N ASN A 98 -12.94 10.64 -1.36
CA ASN A 98 -13.09 11.59 -0.24
C ASN A 98 -12.01 12.68 -0.25
N ASN A 99 -10.77 12.34 -0.61
CA ASN A 99 -9.69 13.31 -0.75
C ASN A 99 -10.00 14.29 -1.88
N HIS A 100 -10.39 13.80 -3.06
CA HIS A 100 -10.79 14.63 -4.20
C HIS A 100 -11.97 15.55 -3.85
N LYS A 101 -12.95 15.05 -3.09
CA LYS A 101 -14.08 15.86 -2.60
C LYS A 101 -13.64 16.94 -1.60
N ARG A 102 -12.62 16.67 -0.78
CA ARG A 102 -12.01 17.63 0.16
C ARG A 102 -11.06 18.62 -0.51
N THR A 103 -10.41 18.26 -1.60
CA THR A 103 -9.53 19.17 -2.37
C THR A 103 -10.30 19.96 -3.43
N ALA A 104 -11.51 19.55 -3.81
CA ALA A 104 -12.37 20.29 -4.72
C ALA A 104 -12.94 21.60 -4.11
N HIS A 105 -12.93 21.76 -2.78
CA HIS A 105 -13.17 23.02 -2.08
C HIS A 105 -12.44 23.03 -0.72
N PRO A 106 -11.61 24.05 -0.40
CA PRO A 106 -11.87 25.44 -0.70
C PRO A 106 -10.84 26.02 -1.68
N ALA A 107 -11.34 26.69 -2.72
CA ALA A 107 -10.57 27.73 -3.37
C ALA A 107 -9.91 28.61 -2.29
N PRO A 108 -8.65 29.05 -2.44
CA PRO A 108 -7.95 29.93 -1.48
C PRO A 108 -8.64 31.28 -1.24
N TYR A 109 -9.81 31.50 -1.85
CA TYR A 109 -10.67 32.65 -1.68
C TYR A 109 -11.70 32.52 -0.54
N GLU A 110 -12.03 31.31 -0.08
CA GLU A 110 -13.07 31.11 0.96
C GLU A 110 -12.57 31.39 2.39
N SER A 111 -11.26 31.35 2.65
CA SER A 111 -10.71 31.76 3.97
C SER A 111 -10.71 33.27 4.19
N ASN A 112 -10.90 34.07 3.13
CA ASN A 112 -10.87 35.54 3.19
C ASN A 112 -12.26 36.18 3.29
N ARG A 113 -13.32 35.38 3.49
CA ARG A 113 -14.70 35.88 3.57
C ARG A 113 -15.22 36.04 4.99
N HIS A 114 -14.36 36.16 6.00
CA HIS A 114 -14.84 36.41 7.36
C HIS A 114 -14.26 37.71 7.89
N CYS A 115 -15.06 38.46 8.65
CA CYS A 115 -14.59 39.62 9.37
C CYS A 115 -13.58 39.20 10.44
N ALA A 116 -12.37 39.74 10.42
CA ALA A 116 -11.33 39.41 11.40
C ALA A 116 -11.62 39.85 12.86
N ARG A 117 -12.78 40.47 13.12
CA ARG A 117 -13.18 40.95 14.45
C ARG A 117 -14.39 40.21 15.00
N CYS A 118 -15.46 40.09 14.21
CA CYS A 118 -16.68 39.42 14.62
C CYS A 118 -16.89 38.04 13.98
N ASN A 119 -15.98 37.59 13.11
CA ASN A 119 -16.06 36.34 12.34
C ASN A 119 -17.34 36.17 11.50
N ILE A 120 -18.17 37.21 11.35
CA ILE A 120 -19.33 37.21 10.46
C ILE A 120 -18.85 37.06 9.01
N GLU A 121 -19.56 36.24 8.24
CA GLU A 121 -19.33 36.05 6.82
C GLU A 121 -19.54 37.36 6.04
N LEU A 122 -18.61 37.66 5.14
CA LEU A 122 -18.57 38.83 4.28
C LEU A 122 -19.18 38.48 2.93
N GLY A 123 -20.19 39.24 2.53
CA GLY A 123 -20.89 39.00 1.28
C GLY A 123 -20.03 39.26 0.04
N ARG A 124 -20.45 38.72 -1.11
CA ARG A 124 -19.76 38.94 -2.40
C ARG A 124 -20.06 40.30 -3.04
N ILE A 125 -21.22 40.88 -2.74
CA ILE A 125 -21.72 42.13 -3.37
C ILE A 125 -21.81 43.22 -2.31
N THR A 126 -22.66 43.00 -1.29
CA THR A 126 -22.79 43.88 -0.12
C THR A 126 -21.95 43.33 1.04
N ASN A 127 -21.46 44.21 1.90
CA ASN A 127 -20.63 43.84 3.07
C ASN A 127 -19.41 42.95 2.74
N ARG A 128 -18.72 43.20 1.62
CA ARG A 128 -17.45 42.55 1.20
C ARG A 128 -16.29 42.68 2.20
N GLY A 129 -16.49 43.47 3.24
CA GLY A 129 -15.44 43.96 4.12
C GLY A 129 -14.38 44.80 3.39
N ALA A 130 -13.44 45.35 4.13
CA ALA A 130 -12.28 46.06 3.60
C ALA A 130 -11.09 45.90 4.56
N PRO A 131 -9.84 45.93 4.05
CA PRO A 131 -8.65 45.83 4.89
C PRO A 131 -8.47 47.08 5.75
N CYS A 132 -8.23 46.90 7.05
CA CYS A 132 -7.86 47.99 7.95
C CYS A 132 -6.52 48.62 7.49
N ARG A 133 -6.42 49.96 7.44
CA ARG A 133 -5.17 50.63 7.02
C ARG A 133 -3.96 50.32 7.90
N VAL A 134 -4.18 50.00 9.18
CA VAL A 134 -3.13 49.68 10.17
C VAL A 134 -2.77 48.20 10.14
N CYS A 135 -3.68 47.31 10.56
CA CYS A 135 -3.36 45.89 10.72
C CYS A 135 -3.58 45.03 9.46
N LYS A 136 -4.03 45.63 8.35
CA LYS A 136 -4.31 44.97 7.04
C LYS A 136 -5.36 43.86 7.04
N LEU A 137 -5.92 43.50 8.19
CA LEU A 137 -7.00 42.51 8.30
C LEU A 137 -8.32 43.04 7.73
N ARG A 138 -9.07 42.16 7.04
CA ARG A 138 -10.38 42.48 6.43
C ARG A 138 -11.48 42.51 7.50
N VAL A 139 -12.25 43.59 7.55
CA VAL A 139 -13.34 43.78 8.52
C VAL A 139 -14.65 44.21 7.88
N CYS A 140 -15.78 43.76 8.43
CA CYS A 140 -17.13 44.16 8.03
C CYS A 140 -17.38 45.65 8.32
N LYS A 141 -18.46 46.21 7.77
CA LYS A 141 -18.81 47.63 7.98
C LYS A 141 -19.03 47.99 9.46
N ALA A 142 -19.62 47.08 10.24
CA ALA A 142 -19.93 47.30 11.66
C ALA A 142 -18.68 47.30 12.56
N CYS A 143 -17.56 46.73 12.12
CA CYS A 143 -16.31 46.72 12.88
C CYS A 143 -15.34 47.84 12.45
N ARG A 144 -15.83 48.85 11.74
CA ARG A 144 -15.06 50.04 11.34
C ARG A 144 -15.42 51.21 12.25
N GLU A 145 -14.41 51.90 12.72
CA GLU A 145 -14.52 53.12 13.50
C GLU A 145 -13.88 54.27 12.73
N PHE A 146 -14.57 55.41 12.66
CA PHE A 146 -14.08 56.58 11.95
C PHE A 146 -13.23 57.45 12.88
N THR A 147 -12.07 57.88 12.39
CA THR A 147 -11.20 58.78 13.14
C THR A 147 -11.82 60.17 13.17
N THR A 148 -11.87 60.83 14.34
CA THR A 148 -12.54 62.15 14.51
C THR A 148 -11.99 63.29 13.65
N ARG A 149 -10.75 63.16 13.16
CA ARG A 149 -10.06 64.20 12.38
C ARG A 149 -10.15 64.03 10.86
N THR A 150 -10.59 62.86 10.38
CA THR A 150 -10.55 62.50 8.95
C THR A 150 -11.76 61.64 8.58
N THR A 151 -12.19 61.64 7.32
CA THR A 151 -13.22 60.71 6.81
C THR A 151 -12.74 59.25 6.71
N ASP A 152 -11.50 58.96 7.14
CA ASP A 152 -10.94 57.63 7.19
C ASP A 152 -11.46 56.80 8.38
N TRP A 153 -11.34 55.49 8.23
CA TRP A 153 -11.69 54.51 9.25
C TRP A 153 -10.55 53.53 9.53
N VAL A 154 -10.59 52.95 10.72
CA VAL A 154 -9.76 51.83 11.16
C VAL A 154 -10.65 50.77 11.80
N CYS A 155 -10.15 49.55 12.03
CA CYS A 155 -10.95 48.56 12.75
C CYS A 155 -11.06 48.93 14.24
N VAL A 156 -12.14 48.47 14.89
CA VAL A 156 -12.44 48.73 16.32
C VAL A 156 -11.27 48.52 17.29
N VAL A 157 -10.36 47.57 17.01
CA VAL A 157 -9.20 47.34 17.88
C VAL A 157 -8.08 48.34 17.61
N CYS A 158 -7.76 48.63 16.34
CA CYS A 158 -6.77 49.65 16.01
C CYS A 158 -7.23 51.04 16.45
N HIS A 159 -8.54 51.31 16.44
CA HIS A 159 -9.09 52.56 16.94
C HIS A 159 -8.80 52.77 18.43
N LYS A 160 -8.89 51.70 19.24
CA LYS A 160 -8.61 51.75 20.69
C LYS A 160 -7.11 51.85 21.02
N GLN A 161 -6.25 51.63 20.04
CA GLN A 161 -4.78 51.63 20.19
C GLN A 161 -4.15 52.91 19.63
N MET A 162 -4.97 53.85 19.15
CA MET A 162 -4.58 55.19 18.68
C MET A 162 -4.91 56.22 19.76
#